data_AF-A0A354CMK0-F1
#
_entry.id   AF-A0A354CMK0-F1
#
_cell.length_a   1.000
_cell.length_b   1.000
_cell.length_c   1.000
_cell.angle_alpha   90.00
_cell.angle_beta   90.00
_cell.angle_gamma   90.00
#
_symmetry.space_group_name_H-M   'P 1'
#
loop_
_entity.id
_entity.type
_entity.pdbx_description
1 polymer ?
#
loop_
_entity_poly.entity_id
_entity_poly.type
_entity_poly.pdbx_seq_one_letter_code
_entity_poly.pdbx_strand_id
1 'polypeptide(L)' 'MRVIAGTARSMPLRSIEGLETRPTQDRIKETLFNVIQADVPGAKFLDLFAGSGAIG' A
#
# COMPACT_ATOMS: atom_id res chain seq x y z
N MET A 1 8.04 3.64 -4.56
CA MET A 1 6.63 3.53 -4.13
C MET A 1 6.28 4.71 -3.25
N ARG A 2 5.02 5.11 -3.19
CA ARG A 2 4.53 6.14 -2.26
C ARG A 2 3.14 5.78 -1.73
N VAL A 3 2.75 6.44 -0.64
CA VAL A 3 1.37 6.43 -0.13
C VAL A 3 0.48 7.24 -1.07
N ILE A 4 -0.64 6.66 -1.51
CA ILE A 4 -1.53 7.25 -2.53
C ILE A 4 -2.50 8.28 -1.93
N ALA A 5 -3.06 7.98 -0.74
CA ALA A 5 -4.13 8.75 -0.12
C ALA A 5 -4.06 8.67 1.43
N GLY A 6 -4.99 9.34 2.11
CA GLY A 6 -5.04 9.39 3.57
C GLY A 6 -4.08 10.40 4.18
N THR A 7 -3.82 10.26 5.48
CA THR A 7 -3.03 11.22 6.28
C THR A 7 -1.55 11.25 5.89
N ALA A 8 -1.00 10.15 5.37
CA ALA A 8 0.39 10.04 4.93
C ALA A 8 0.57 10.21 3.41
N ARG A 9 -0.40 10.81 2.72
CA ARG A 9 -0.39 10.98 1.25
C ARG A 9 0.94 11.57 0.75
N SER A 10 1.43 11.02 -0.36
CA SER A 10 2.70 11.41 -1.02
C SER A 10 3.97 11.10 -0.22
N MET A 11 3.87 10.40 0.92
CA MET A 11 5.05 9.92 1.63
C MET A 11 5.79 8.88 0.79
N PRO A 12 7.09 9.07 0.51
CA PRO A 12 7.89 8.09 -0.21
C PRO A 12 8.15 6.87 0.67
N LEU A 13 7.93 5.68 0.11
CA LEU A 13 8.24 4.41 0.77
C LEU A 13 9.61 3.92 0.30
N ARG A 14 10.45 3.54 1.25
CA ARG A 14 11.73 2.88 0.97
C ARG A 14 11.46 1.43 0.59
N SER A 15 11.94 1.02 -0.58
CA SER A 15 11.96 -0.38 -1.00
C SER A 15 13.41 -0.86 -1.06
N ILE A 16 13.58 -2.18 -0.99
CA ILE A 16 14.87 -2.83 -1.21
C ILE A 16 15.32 -2.53 -2.65
N GLU A 17 16.62 -2.30 -2.85
CA GLU A 17 17.19 -2.12 -4.19
C GLU A 17 17.18 -3.44 -4.96
N GLY A 18 16.75 -3.40 -6.23
CA GLY A 18 16.70 -4.56 -7.11
C GLY A 18 15.31 -4.84 -7.71
N LEU A 19 15.28 -5.70 -8.74
CA LEU A 19 14.06 -6.13 -9.43
C LEU A 19 13.57 -7.52 -8.98
N GLU A 20 14.26 -8.14 -8.01
CA GLU A 20 13.94 -9.47 -7.47
C GLU A 20 12.53 -9.52 -6.83
N THR A 21 12.01 -8.37 -6.41
CA THR A 21 10.65 -8.26 -5.86
C THR A 21 9.72 -7.63 -6.88
N ARG A 22 8.59 -8.28 -7.19
CA ARG A 22 7.53 -7.70 -8.04
C ARG A 22 6.96 -6.44 -7.34
N PRO A 23 7.18 -5.23 -7.86
CA PRO A 23 6.67 -4.02 -7.22
C PRO A 23 5.15 -3.95 -7.40
N THR A 24 4.43 -3.69 -6.32
CA THR A 24 2.99 -3.42 -6.38
C THR A 24 2.76 -2.07 -7.04
N GLN A 25 2.15 -2.06 -8.23
CA GLN A 25 1.83 -0.83 -8.96
C GLN A 25 0.82 0.03 -8.21
N ASP A 26 0.92 1.35 -8.37
CA ASP A 26 0.01 2.32 -7.76
C ASP A 26 -1.47 2.03 -8.10
N ARG A 27 -1.74 1.59 -9.35
CA ARG A 27 -3.09 1.22 -9.80
C ARG A 27 -3.70 0.04 -9.02
N ILE A 28 -2.88 -0.95 -8.63
CA ILE A 28 -3.37 -2.12 -7.87
C ILE A 28 -3.76 -1.69 -6.45
N LYS A 29 -2.93 -0.82 -5.83
CA LYS A 29 -3.23 -0.24 -4.52
C LYS A 29 -4.53 0.56 -4.54
N GLU A 30 -4.70 1.43 -5.54
CA GLU A 30 -5.93 2.21 -5.72
C GLU A 30 -7.16 1.30 -5.89
N THR A 31 -7.05 0.28 -6.74
CA THR A 31 -8.16 -0.66 -6.97
C THR A 31 -8.56 -1.37 -5.68
N LEU A 32 -7.59 -1.87 -4.91
CA LEU A 32 -7.84 -2.54 -3.65
C LEU A 32 -8.59 -1.62 -2.66
N PHE A 33 -8.02 -0.45 -2.37
CA PHE A 33 -8.61 0.47 -1.40
C PHE A 33 -9.95 1.04 -1.85
N ASN A 34 -10.20 1.18 -3.16
CA ASN A 34 -11.51 1.56 -3.68
C ASN A 34 -12.57 0.48 -3.44
N VAL A 35 -12.20 -0.81 -3.52
CA VAL A 35 -13.12 -1.93 -3.27
C VAL A 35 -13.52 -2.00 -1.80
N ILE A 36 -12.58 -1.81 -0.88
CA ILE A 36 -12.83 -1.96 0.57
C ILE A 36 -13.07 -0.62 1.29
N GLN A 37 -13.20 0.49 0.56
CA GLN A 37 -13.20 1.85 1.13
C GLN A 37 -14.19 2.08 2.28
N ALA A 38 -15.33 1.39 2.28
CA ALA A 38 -16.38 1.54 3.29
C ALA A 38 -15.98 0.91 4.63
N ASP A 39 -15.16 -0.14 4.61
CA ASP A 39 -14.79 -0.92 5.79
C ASP A 39 -13.44 -0.49 6.38
N VAL A 40 -12.64 0.28 5.64
CA VAL A 40 -11.30 0.73 6.06
C VAL A 40 -11.31 1.65 7.28
N PRO A 41 -12.23 2.62 7.44
CA PRO A 41 -12.20 3.55 8.57
C PRO A 41 -12.32 2.83 9.92
N GLY A 42 -11.28 2.92 10.75
CA GLY A 42 -11.25 2.31 12.09
C GLY A 42 -10.97 0.80 12.11
N ALA A 43 -10.73 0.16 10.96
CA ALA A 43 -10.40 -1.25 10.90
C ALA A 43 -9.00 -1.55 11.45
N LYS A 44 -8.83 -2.77 11.96
CA LYS A 44 -7.51 -3.37 12.18
C LYS A 44 -7.08 -4.08 10.91
N PHE A 45 -5.99 -3.63 10.30
CA PHE A 45 -5.47 -4.18 9.06
C PHE A 45 -4.28 -5.11 9.35
N LEU A 46 -4.25 -6.29 8.74
CA LEU A 46 -3.15 -7.26 8.86
C LEU A 46 -2.65 -7.61 7.47
N ASP A 47 -1.37 -7.33 7.22
CA ASP A 47 -0.66 -7.76 6.02
C ASP A 47 0.41 -8.79 6.40
N LEU A 48 0.16 -10.05 6.04
CA LEU A 48 1.05 -11.17 6.34
C LEU A 48 2.34 -11.16 5.50
N PHE A 49 2.34 -10.44 4.37
CA PHE A 49 3.46 -10.38 3.43
C PHE A 49 3.73 -8.93 3.04
N ALA A 50 3.83 -8.05 4.05
CA ALA A 50 3.90 -6.61 3.86
C ALA A 50 5.07 -6.13 2.98
N GLY A 51 6.17 -6.90 2.92
CA GLY A 51 7.35 -6.54 2.14
C GLY A 51 7.83 -5.13 2.50
N SER A 52 7.76 -4.20 1.55
CA SER A 52 8.11 -2.78 1.75
C SER A 52 7.03 -1.93 2.42
N GLY A 53 5.95 -2.52 2.94
CA GLY A 53 4.83 -1.79 3.57
C GLY A 53 4.04 -0.94 2.58
N ALA A 54 3.78 -1.46 1.38
CA ALA A 54 3.09 -0.70 0.33
C ALA A 54 1.56 -0.77 0.45
N ILE A 55 1.04 -1.76 1.17
CA ILE A 55 -0.39 -2.06 1.34
C ILE A 55 -0.80 -1.84 2.81
N GLY A 56 -0.07 -2.46 3.75
CA GLY A 56 -0.22 -2.27 5.19
C GLY A 56 0.46 -1.04 5.76
#